data_AF-A0AAV6MV11-F1
#
_entry.id   AF-A0AAV6MV11-F1
#
_cell.length_a   1.000
_cell.length_b   1.000
_cell.length_c   1.000
_cell.angle_alpha   90.00
_cell.angle_beta   90.00
_cell.angle_gamma   90.00
#
_symmetry.space_group_name_H-M   'P 1'
#
loop_
_entity.id
_entity.type
_entity.pdbx_description
1 polymer ?
#
loop_
_entity_poly.entity_id
_entity_poly.type
_entity_poly.pdbx_seq_one_letter_code
_entity_poly.pdbx_strand_id
1 'polypeptide(L)'
;MSDNTGLFPPPPSSSSYLSLKPSYLFPTQKSREEIANSNSPLPLNLLLLLLFHLAMAMAMAKFAAILILSLIALSMFETTVMAGNGRGGRNRNPYGPGSVNIYQCPSRCATRCGRTQYHKPCMFFCQKCCRKCLCVPPGYYGNKGVCPCYNNWKTKEGGPKCP
;
A
#
# COMPACT_ATOMS: atom_id res chain seq x y z
N MET A 1 12.48 37.63 39.84
CA MET A 1 11.04 37.98 39.83
C MET A 1 10.42 37.28 38.63
N SER A 2 9.81 36.13 38.84
CA SER A 2 8.41 35.92 39.29
C SER A 2 7.56 35.59 38.06
N ASP A 3 7.24 34.32 37.88
CA ASP A 3 6.04 33.64 38.39
C ASP A 3 4.84 33.92 37.48
N ASN A 4 4.29 32.90 36.82
CA ASN A 4 3.08 32.24 37.34
C ASN A 4 2.49 31.20 36.37
N THR A 5 2.34 30.03 36.96
CA THR A 5 1.48 28.88 36.67
C THR A 5 -0.02 29.18 36.57
N GLY A 6 -0.74 28.27 35.90
CA GLY A 6 -2.19 28.09 36.02
C GLY A 6 -2.95 28.67 34.82
N LEU A 7 -3.97 28.03 34.23
CA LEU A 7 -4.91 27.05 34.78
C LEU A 7 -5.64 26.38 33.60
N PHE A 8 -5.84 25.07 33.67
CA PHE A 8 -6.74 24.30 32.80
C PHE A 8 -8.21 24.70 33.05
N PRO A 9 -9.07 24.77 32.02
CA PRO A 9 -10.51 24.61 32.21
C PRO A 9 -10.97 23.13 32.02
N PRO A 10 -12.00 22.69 32.77
CA PRO A 10 -12.54 21.33 32.81
C PRO A 10 -13.53 21.00 31.67
N PRO A 11 -13.92 19.72 31.48
CA PRO A 11 -14.94 19.32 30.50
C PRO A 11 -16.37 19.56 31.03
N PRO A 12 -17.35 19.84 30.16
CA PRO A 12 -18.75 19.92 30.58
C PRO A 12 -19.39 18.54 30.71
N SER A 13 -20.08 18.37 31.85
CA SER A 13 -20.96 17.28 32.19
C SER A 13 -22.39 17.49 31.67
N SER A 14 -23.04 16.35 31.49
CA SER A 14 -24.41 16.06 31.10
C SER A 14 -25.52 16.60 32.03
N SER A 15 -26.61 17.12 31.44
CA SER A 15 -28.02 16.76 31.73
C SER A 15 -28.99 17.87 31.32
N SER A 16 -30.06 17.48 30.62
CA SER A 16 -31.46 17.99 30.73
C SER A 16 -32.24 17.34 29.59
N TYR A 17 -32.86 16.18 29.82
CA TYR A 17 -34.29 16.05 30.12
C TYR A 17 -35.20 16.90 29.21
N LEU A 18 -35.90 16.26 28.29
CA LEU A 18 -37.31 16.59 28.03
C LEU A 18 -38.07 15.31 27.66
N SER A 19 -38.90 14.88 28.61
CA SER A 19 -39.96 13.89 28.43
C SER A 19 -41.03 14.42 27.48
N LEU A 20 -41.43 13.62 26.48
CA LEU A 20 -42.81 13.52 26.01
C LEU A 20 -43.02 12.15 25.35
N LYS A 21 -43.70 11.27 26.09
CA LYS A 21 -44.46 10.10 25.63
C LYS A 21 -45.95 10.45 25.84
N PRO A 22 -46.93 9.60 25.50
CA PRO A 22 -47.02 8.61 24.41
C PRO A 22 -48.37 8.74 23.69
N SER A 23 -48.58 8.07 22.55
CA SER A 23 -49.93 7.85 22.01
C SER A 23 -49.95 6.81 20.89
N TYR A 24 -50.34 5.57 21.25
CA TYR A 24 -51.06 4.57 20.44
C TYR A 24 -50.29 4.00 19.21
N LEU A 25 -50.26 2.71 18.89
CA LEU A 25 -51.32 1.71 18.93
C LEU A 25 -50.66 0.32 18.72
N PHE A 26 -50.92 -0.62 19.64
CA PHE A 26 -50.73 -2.05 19.42
C PHE A 26 -51.86 -2.58 18.51
N PRO A 27 -51.63 -3.68 17.78
CA PRO A 27 -52.54 -4.80 17.99
C PRO A 27 -51.80 -6.12 18.20
N THR A 28 -51.99 -6.66 19.41
CA THR A 28 -52.45 -8.02 19.71
C THR A 28 -51.84 -9.19 18.91
N GLN A 29 -50.93 -9.90 19.58
CA GLN A 29 -50.69 -11.33 19.41
C GLN A 29 -52.00 -12.10 19.62
N LYS A 30 -52.60 -12.60 18.52
CA LYS A 30 -53.75 -13.50 18.55
C LYS A 30 -53.26 -14.94 18.47
N SER A 31 -53.31 -15.57 19.64
CA SER A 31 -53.51 -16.98 19.95
C SER A 31 -53.87 -17.95 18.80
N ARG A 32 -53.28 -19.15 18.95
CA ARG A 32 -53.93 -20.47 18.88
C ARG A 32 -53.64 -21.31 17.62
N GLU A 33 -52.88 -22.38 17.87
CA GLU A 33 -53.02 -23.73 17.33
C GLU A 33 -53.55 -23.87 15.89
N GLU A 34 -52.64 -24.12 14.95
CA GLU A 34 -52.88 -25.16 13.95
C GLU A 34 -51.64 -26.04 13.83
N ILE A 35 -51.68 -27.17 14.53
CA ILE A 35 -50.94 -28.37 14.15
C ILE A 35 -51.59 -28.85 12.85
N ALA A 36 -51.17 -28.28 11.73
CA ALA A 36 -51.41 -28.89 10.42
C ALA A 36 -50.26 -29.86 10.15
N ASN A 37 -50.37 -31.08 10.69
CA ASN A 37 -49.72 -32.24 10.11
C ASN A 37 -50.30 -32.47 8.70
N SER A 38 -49.76 -31.72 7.75
CA SER A 38 -50.07 -31.86 6.33
C SER A 38 -48.87 -32.52 5.67
N ASN A 39 -48.79 -33.85 5.78
CA ASN A 39 -48.10 -34.68 4.79
C ASN A 39 -48.90 -34.65 3.48
N SER A 40 -49.07 -33.47 2.88
CA SER A 40 -49.45 -33.36 1.47
C SER A 40 -48.15 -33.36 0.66
N PRO A 41 -48.04 -34.19 -0.39
CA PRO A 41 -46.86 -34.16 -1.24
C PRO A 41 -46.73 -32.75 -1.80
N LEU A 42 -45.61 -32.09 -1.50
CA LEU A 42 -45.22 -30.85 -2.17
C LEU A 42 -45.51 -31.04 -3.68
N PRO A 43 -46.21 -30.11 -4.34
CA PRO A 43 -46.57 -30.33 -5.73
C PRO A 43 -45.28 -30.60 -6.50
N LEU A 44 -45.28 -31.65 -7.33
CA LEU A 44 -44.09 -32.15 -8.01
C LEU A 44 -43.29 -31.00 -8.68
N ASN A 45 -44.02 -29.98 -9.16
CA ASN A 45 -43.51 -28.74 -9.73
C ASN A 45 -42.72 -27.86 -8.73
N LEU A 46 -43.17 -27.71 -7.48
CA LEU A 46 -42.46 -26.95 -6.45
C LEU A 46 -41.20 -27.70 -5.98
N LEU A 47 -41.25 -29.04 -5.90
CA LEU A 47 -40.06 -29.85 -5.63
C LEU A 47 -39.03 -29.72 -6.76
N LEU A 48 -39.48 -29.78 -8.02
CA LEU A 48 -38.64 -29.54 -9.20
C LEU A 48 -38.04 -28.13 -9.18
N LEU A 49 -38.81 -27.08 -8.91
CA LEU A 49 -38.31 -25.70 -8.83
C LEU A 49 -37.25 -25.51 -7.73
N LEU A 50 -37.45 -26.12 -6.55
CA LEU A 50 -36.47 -26.07 -5.46
C LEU A 50 -35.18 -26.83 -5.82
N LEU A 51 -35.29 -27.98 -6.49
CA LEU A 51 -34.12 -28.74 -6.99
C LEU A 51 -33.37 -27.95 -8.08
N PHE A 52 -34.07 -27.29 -9.00
CA PHE A 52 -33.47 -26.40 -10.00
C PHE A 52 -32.77 -25.20 -9.35
N HIS A 53 -33.38 -24.57 -8.33
CA HIS A 53 -32.76 -23.46 -7.60
C HIS A 53 -31.51 -23.89 -6.81
N LEU A 54 -31.53 -25.06 -6.16
CA LEU A 54 -30.35 -25.61 -5.47
C LEU A 54 -29.23 -25.96 -6.45
N ALA A 55 -29.56 -26.55 -7.60
CA ALA A 55 -28.60 -26.85 -8.66
C ALA A 55 -27.99 -25.58 -9.27
N MET A 56 -28.81 -24.56 -9.52
CA MET A 56 -28.36 -23.27 -10.03
C MET A 56 -27.50 -22.55 -8.98
N ALA A 57 -27.88 -22.56 -7.70
CA ALA A 57 -27.09 -21.95 -6.62
C ALA A 57 -25.71 -22.61 -6.46
N MET A 58 -25.62 -23.94 -6.60
CA MET A 58 -24.35 -24.68 -6.60
C MET A 58 -23.51 -24.39 -7.86
N ALA A 59 -24.15 -24.14 -9.00
CA ALA A 59 -23.48 -23.68 -10.21
C ALA A 59 -22.94 -22.24 -10.03
N MET A 60 -23.74 -21.33 -9.48
CA MET A 60 -23.34 -19.94 -9.19
C MET A 60 -22.19 -19.86 -8.18
N ALA A 61 -22.08 -20.79 -7.23
CA ALA A 61 -20.94 -20.84 -6.31
C ALA A 61 -19.61 -21.14 -7.04
N LYS A 62 -19.64 -22.00 -8.06
CA LYS A 62 -18.44 -22.32 -8.88
C LYS A 62 -18.11 -21.19 -9.85
N PHE A 63 -19.11 -20.56 -10.45
CA PHE A 63 -18.90 -19.39 -11.31
C PHE A 63 -18.45 -18.16 -10.53
N ALA A 64 -18.97 -17.95 -9.32
CA ALA A 64 -18.53 -16.89 -8.41
C ALA A 64 -17.06 -17.09 -7.99
N ALA A 65 -16.66 -18.32 -7.67
CA ALA A 65 -15.26 -18.63 -7.35
C ALA A 65 -14.31 -18.33 -8.52
N ILE A 66 -14.71 -18.67 -9.75
CA ILE A 66 -13.92 -18.39 -10.97
C ILE A 66 -13.83 -16.89 -11.25
N LEU A 67 -14.94 -16.15 -11.10
CA LEU A 67 -14.94 -14.68 -11.24
C LEU A 67 -14.06 -14.01 -10.19
N ILE A 68 -14.14 -14.43 -8.92
CA ILE A 68 -13.31 -13.90 -7.84
C ILE A 68 -11.82 -14.18 -8.11
N LEU A 69 -11.47 -15.39 -8.57
CA LEU A 69 -10.09 -15.75 -8.92
C LEU A 69 -9.54 -14.89 -10.08
N SER A 70 -10.38 -14.60 -11.08
CA SER A 70 -10.02 -13.74 -12.21
C SER A 70 -9.81 -12.27 -11.80
N LEU A 71 -10.63 -11.75 -10.87
CA LEU A 71 -10.48 -10.40 -10.33
C LEU A 71 -9.22 -10.26 -9.48
N ILE A 72 -8.85 -11.29 -8.71
CA ILE A 72 -7.60 -11.32 -7.95
C ILE A 72 -6.39 -11.32 -8.92
N ALA A 73 -6.43 -12.09 -10.00
CA ALA A 73 -5.35 -12.09 -11.00
C ALA A 73 -5.19 -10.73 -11.70
N LEU A 74 -6.29 -10.02 -12.00
CA LEU A 74 -6.27 -8.67 -12.55
C LEU A 74 -5.77 -7.61 -11.55
N SER A 75 -5.99 -7.81 -10.24
CA SER A 75 -5.46 -6.92 -9.19
C SER A 75 -3.94 -6.94 -9.07
N MET A 76 -3.28 -7.99 -9.57
CA MET A 76 -1.82 -8.07 -9.64
C MET A 76 -1.24 -7.28 -10.83
N PHE A 77 -2.08 -6.77 -11.75
CA PHE A 77 -1.63 -6.08 -12.97
C PHE A 77 -1.45 -4.57 -12.81
N GLU A 78 -1.79 -4.00 -11.65
CA GLU A 78 -1.31 -2.67 -11.25
C GLU A 78 -0.60 -2.75 -9.89
N THR A 79 0.73 -2.78 -9.89
CA THR A 79 1.60 -2.07 -8.93
C THR A 79 3.08 -2.34 -9.23
N THR A 80 3.63 -1.72 -10.27
CA THR A 80 5.09 -1.43 -10.29
C THR A 80 5.39 0.05 -10.53
N VAL A 81 4.42 0.93 -10.26
CA VAL A 81 4.64 2.37 -10.32
C VAL A 81 4.28 2.97 -8.97
N MET A 82 5.33 3.13 -8.15
CA MET A 82 5.48 4.07 -7.02
C MET A 82 4.87 3.72 -5.66
N ALA A 83 5.75 3.34 -4.71
CA ALA A 83 5.59 3.66 -3.29
C ALA A 83 6.96 3.97 -2.68
N GLY A 84 7.47 5.18 -2.96
CA GLY A 84 8.51 5.82 -2.16
C GLY A 84 7.87 6.59 -1.02
N ASN A 85 7.76 6.00 0.17
CA ASN A 85 7.26 6.70 1.36
C ASN A 85 8.39 7.48 2.03
N GLY A 86 8.65 8.70 1.54
CA GLY A 86 9.60 9.64 2.12
C GLY A 86 9.00 10.37 3.33
N ARG A 87 9.39 9.96 4.53
CA ARG A 87 9.29 10.78 5.74
C ARG A 87 10.54 11.66 5.84
N GLY A 88 10.35 12.97 5.89
CA GLY A 88 11.39 13.95 6.26
C GLY A 88 11.61 15.03 5.22
N GLY A 89 11.17 16.25 5.54
CA GLY A 89 11.47 17.45 4.76
C GLY A 89 12.97 17.75 4.73
N ARG A 90 13.47 18.05 3.53
CA ARG A 90 14.67 18.83 3.18
C ARG A 90 14.78 18.81 1.65
N ASN A 91 15.27 19.91 1.09
CA ASN A 91 15.58 20.13 -0.33
C ASN A 91 15.77 18.81 -1.12
N ARG A 92 14.77 18.43 -1.94
CA ARG A 92 14.75 17.18 -2.71
C ARG A 92 15.67 17.31 -3.93
N ASN A 93 16.98 17.36 -3.70
CA ASN A 93 17.90 16.99 -4.77
C ASN A 93 17.87 15.44 -4.85
N PRO A 94 17.35 14.81 -5.92
CA PRO A 94 17.24 13.35 -6.05
C PRO A 94 18.60 12.62 -6.01
N TYR A 95 19.67 13.41 -5.99
CA TYR A 95 21.05 13.00 -6.04
C TYR A 95 21.89 13.65 -4.92
N GLY A 96 21.26 13.98 -3.79
CA GLY A 96 22.00 14.35 -2.58
C GLY A 96 22.69 13.14 -1.94
N PRO A 97 23.68 13.35 -1.04
CA PRO A 97 24.22 12.29 -0.20
C PRO A 97 23.12 11.55 0.54
N GLY A 98 23.05 10.22 0.43
CA GLY A 98 22.00 9.40 1.04
C GLY A 98 20.76 9.21 0.16
N SER A 99 20.75 9.70 -1.09
CA SER A 99 19.66 9.42 -2.03
C SER A 99 19.65 7.98 -2.55
N VAL A 100 20.79 7.27 -2.46
CA VAL A 100 20.94 5.88 -2.87
C VAL A 100 21.33 5.01 -1.68
N ASN A 101 20.53 3.99 -1.41
CA ASN A 101 20.87 2.97 -0.41
C ASN A 101 21.93 2.00 -0.95
N ILE A 102 22.71 1.39 -0.05
CA ILE A 102 23.81 0.47 -0.39
C ILE A 102 23.36 -0.67 -1.32
N TYR A 103 22.15 -1.23 -1.09
CA TYR A 103 21.60 -2.31 -1.91
C TYR A 103 21.19 -1.88 -3.33
N GLN A 104 21.02 -0.57 -3.57
CA GLN A 104 20.68 -0.02 -4.90
C GLN A 104 21.93 0.30 -5.74
N CYS A 105 23.11 0.30 -5.12
CA CYS A 105 24.38 0.59 -5.80
C CYS A 105 24.64 -0.28 -7.04
N PRO A 106 24.41 -1.61 -7.02
CA PRO A 106 24.64 -2.45 -8.19
C PRO A 106 23.78 -2.02 -9.39
N SER A 107 22.50 -1.73 -9.17
CA SER A 107 21.60 -1.28 -10.26
C SER A 107 22.01 0.09 -10.80
N ARG A 108 22.26 1.07 -9.92
CA ARG A 108 22.68 2.43 -10.33
C ARG A 108 24.02 2.41 -11.08
N CYS A 109 24.97 1.62 -10.63
CA CYS A 109 26.26 1.47 -11.30
C CYS A 109 26.14 0.71 -12.62
N ALA A 110 25.15 -0.17 -12.79
CA ALA A 110 24.95 -0.89 -14.05
C ALA A 110 24.51 0.09 -15.13
N THR A 111 23.59 1.01 -14.80
CA THR A 111 23.27 2.14 -15.67
C THR A 111 24.51 2.97 -15.95
N ARG A 112 25.26 3.36 -14.91
CA ARG A 112 26.43 4.26 -15.09
C ARG A 112 27.51 3.67 -15.99
N CYS A 113 27.78 2.38 -15.86
CA CYS A 113 28.82 1.67 -16.60
C CYS A 113 28.31 1.04 -17.91
N GLY A 114 27.02 1.15 -18.24
CA GLY A 114 26.42 0.39 -19.35
C GLY A 114 26.92 0.73 -20.76
N ARG A 115 27.66 1.85 -20.94
CA ARG A 115 28.25 2.25 -22.24
C ARG A 115 29.78 2.27 -22.26
N THR A 116 30.43 1.82 -21.20
CA THR A 116 31.91 1.76 -21.19
C THR A 116 32.43 0.44 -21.74
N GLN A 117 33.52 0.51 -22.52
CA GLN A 117 34.32 -0.66 -22.90
C GLN A 117 35.01 -1.30 -21.69
N TYR A 118 35.24 -0.55 -20.61
CA TYR A 118 35.89 -0.99 -19.39
C TYR A 118 34.88 -1.34 -18.29
N HIS A 119 33.89 -2.17 -18.60
CA HIS A 119 32.76 -2.44 -17.72
C HIS A 119 33.18 -2.97 -16.33
N LYS A 120 34.08 -3.96 -16.27
CA LYS A 120 34.55 -4.56 -15.01
C LYS A 120 35.20 -3.54 -14.06
N PRO A 121 36.24 -2.79 -14.45
CA PRO A 121 36.84 -1.78 -13.56
C PRO A 121 35.88 -0.62 -13.27
N CYS A 122 35.05 -0.19 -14.24
CA CYS A 122 34.02 0.82 -13.99
C CYS A 122 33.08 0.39 -12.86
N MET A 123 32.58 -0.84 -12.92
CA MET A 123 31.70 -1.38 -11.89
C MET A 123 32.35 -1.40 -10.51
N PHE A 124 33.60 -1.86 -10.45
CA PHE A 124 34.36 -1.93 -9.21
C PHE A 124 34.51 -0.54 -8.55
N PHE A 125 34.94 0.46 -9.30
CA PHE A 125 35.09 1.81 -8.77
C PHE A 125 33.74 2.46 -8.48
N CYS A 126 32.74 2.31 -9.35
CA CYS A 126 31.41 2.86 -9.12
C CYS A 126 30.79 2.32 -7.82
N GLN A 127 30.84 1.01 -7.58
CA GLN A 127 30.30 0.42 -6.35
C GLN A 127 31.04 0.91 -5.11
N LYS A 128 32.36 1.06 -5.18
CA LYS A 128 33.17 1.63 -4.11
C LYS A 128 32.74 3.07 -3.78
N CYS A 129 32.53 3.88 -4.83
CA CYS A 129 32.08 5.27 -4.70
C CYS A 129 30.64 5.37 -4.17
N CYS A 130 29.75 4.52 -4.66
CA CYS A 130 28.36 4.47 -4.22
C CYS A 130 28.25 4.07 -2.74
N ARG A 131 29.01 3.07 -2.29
CA ARG A 131 28.99 2.67 -0.86
C ARG A 131 29.53 3.74 0.07
N LYS A 132 30.50 4.54 -0.39
CA LYS A 132 31.09 5.63 0.40
C LYS A 132 30.21 6.89 0.42
N CYS A 133 29.67 7.25 -0.73
CA CYS A 133 28.98 8.53 -0.94
C CYS A 133 27.45 8.41 -0.94
N LEU A 134 26.91 7.19 -1.01
CA LEU A 134 25.47 6.90 -1.08
C LEU A 134 24.76 7.67 -2.20
N CYS A 135 25.46 7.86 -3.33
CA CYS A 135 25.02 8.65 -4.48
C CYS A 135 25.71 8.15 -5.76
N VAL A 136 24.97 8.11 -6.87
CA VAL A 136 25.50 7.82 -8.23
C VAL A 136 24.92 8.84 -9.21
N PRO A 137 25.75 9.57 -9.98
CA PRO A 137 25.26 10.54 -10.96
C PRO A 137 24.40 9.91 -12.06
N PRO A 138 23.40 10.64 -12.60
CA PRO A 138 22.57 10.17 -13.69
C PRO A 138 23.30 10.13 -15.04
N GLY A 139 22.86 9.23 -15.92
CA GLY A 139 23.44 8.99 -17.25
C GLY A 139 24.67 8.09 -17.22
N TYR A 140 25.38 7.99 -18.33
CA TYR A 140 26.60 7.16 -18.47
C TYR A 140 27.90 7.96 -18.22
N TYR A 141 27.88 9.26 -18.52
CA TYR A 141 29.03 10.17 -18.40
C TYR A 141 28.58 11.51 -17.78
N GLY A 142 29.52 12.35 -17.33
CA GLY A 142 29.23 13.73 -16.87
C GLY A 142 28.42 13.82 -15.56
N ASN A 143 27.74 14.94 -15.31
CA ASN A 143 26.82 15.13 -14.15
C ASN A 143 27.42 14.87 -12.76
N LYS A 144 28.75 14.81 -12.61
CA LYS A 144 29.38 14.46 -11.34
C LYS A 144 29.10 15.51 -10.26
N GLY A 145 28.96 16.79 -10.63
CA GLY A 145 28.62 17.89 -9.70
C GLY A 145 27.30 17.71 -8.96
N VAL A 146 26.42 16.86 -9.48
CA VAL A 146 25.15 16.50 -8.85
C VAL A 146 25.38 15.69 -7.56
N CYS A 147 26.43 14.86 -7.50
CA CYS A 147 26.87 14.13 -6.32
C CYS A 147 28.27 14.63 -5.87
N PRO A 148 28.38 15.67 -5.01
CA PRO A 148 29.67 16.28 -4.65
C PRO A 148 30.71 15.29 -4.11
N CYS A 149 30.32 14.37 -3.23
CA CYS A 149 31.22 13.33 -2.71
C CYS A 149 31.78 12.44 -3.82
N TYR A 150 30.94 12.05 -4.78
CA TYR A 150 31.34 11.21 -5.92
C TYR A 150 32.31 11.95 -6.84
N ASN A 151 32.09 13.24 -7.08
CA ASN A 151 32.94 14.09 -7.90
C ASN A 151 34.32 14.38 -7.27
N ASN A 152 34.31 14.62 -5.97
CA ASN A 152 35.47 15.07 -5.21
C ASN A 152 36.35 13.92 -4.73
N TRP A 153 35.94 12.66 -4.95
CA TRP A 153 36.79 11.54 -4.58
C TRP A 153 37.93 11.36 -5.59
N LYS A 154 39.16 11.65 -5.15
CA LYS A 154 40.37 11.59 -5.97
C LYS A 154 41.28 10.43 -5.59
N THR A 155 42.15 10.04 -6.53
CA THR A 155 43.28 9.14 -6.28
C THR A 155 44.41 9.90 -5.57
N LYS A 156 45.49 9.21 -5.16
CA LYS A 156 46.67 9.88 -4.57
C LYS A 156 47.38 10.81 -5.54
N GLU A 157 47.22 10.57 -6.84
CA GLU A 157 47.77 11.38 -7.94
C GLU A 157 46.86 12.57 -8.30
N GLY A 158 45.75 12.77 -7.59
CA GLY A 158 44.81 13.88 -7.82
C GLY A 158 43.76 13.63 -8.92
N GLY A 159 43.87 12.53 -9.67
CA GLY A 159 42.90 12.15 -10.71
C GLY A 159 41.53 11.74 -10.16
N PRO A 160 40.46 11.78 -10.98
CA PRO A 160 39.13 11.32 -10.57
C PRO A 160 39.14 9.81 -10.28
N LYS A 161 38.70 9.43 -9.08
CA LYS A 161 38.66 8.01 -8.67
C LYS A 161 37.38 7.30 -9.11
N CYS A 162 36.30 8.05 -9.27
CA CYS A 162 34.98 7.52 -9.61
C CYS A 162 34.66 7.70 -11.10
N PRO A 163 34.06 6.70 -11.75
CA PRO A 163 33.78 6.70 -13.19
C PRO A 163 32.79 7.79 -13.64
#